data_AF-A0A495Y4V3-F1
#
_entry.id   AF-A0A495Y4V3-F1
#
_cell.length_a   1.000
_cell.length_b   1.000
_cell.length_c   1.000
_cell.angle_alpha   90.00
_cell.angle_beta   90.00
_cell.angle_gamma   90.00
#
_symmetry.space_group_name_H-M   'P 1'
#
loop_
_entity.id
_entity.type
_entity.pdbx_description
1 polymer ?
#
loop_
_entity_poly.entity_id
_entity_poly.type
_entity_poly.pdbx_seq_one_letter_code
_entity_poly.pdbx_strand_id
1 'polypeptide(L)'
;MMEPVGPRANSAHLQQANTVRLEWGPPSVALVADAVARGERVLAVVVDVLSFTTTVSVALDRGARVHPYRWADGTAAAFAAEHGAVLAVGRRQAAGDPAAVSLSPGSVRRAEWLDAVVLPSPNGSTVTGLLADAGAEVVAASLRTRAAVGRWLVDRLVRSAGHPTALVVVPAGERWADGSLRPAVEDLWGAGAVVAAVVDELEHRAGPLLLSPEARAALAAWDVVADDVGTALRASASGVELVEAGFGDDVDVAAELDASDLVPLLVDGAFTDATGSAAAGAGHPAS
;
A
#
# COMPACT_ATOMS: atom_id res chain seq x y z
N MET A 1 -38.09 9.12 -2.60
CA MET A 1 -36.71 8.61 -2.43
C MET A 1 -35.92 9.05 -3.65
N MET A 2 -35.09 10.08 -3.50
CA MET A 2 -34.12 10.47 -4.52
C MET A 2 -32.83 9.71 -4.21
N GLU A 3 -32.35 8.88 -5.13
CA GLU A 3 -30.97 8.39 -5.10
C GLU A 3 -30.00 9.57 -5.32
N PRO A 4 -28.82 9.59 -4.68
CA PRO A 4 -27.79 10.53 -5.05
C PRO A 4 -27.13 10.02 -6.34
N VAL A 5 -27.58 10.49 -7.49
CA VAL A 5 -26.86 10.30 -8.76
C VAL A 5 -25.69 11.30 -8.77
N GLY A 6 -24.58 10.91 -8.14
CA GLY A 6 -23.28 11.44 -8.52
C GLY A 6 -23.01 11.10 -10.00
N PRO A 7 -22.16 11.85 -10.71
CA PRO A 7 -21.85 11.53 -12.10
C PRO A 7 -21.34 10.09 -12.17
N ARG A 8 -22.04 9.23 -12.94
CA ARG A 8 -21.59 7.86 -13.19
C ARG A 8 -20.20 7.94 -13.80
N ALA A 9 -19.23 7.26 -13.17
CA ALA A 9 -17.88 7.18 -13.70
C ALA A 9 -17.93 6.67 -15.15
N ASN A 10 -17.18 7.31 -16.04
CA ASN A 10 -17.07 6.85 -17.42
C ASN A 10 -16.48 5.45 -17.41
N SER A 11 -17.18 4.47 -18.00
CA SER A 11 -16.74 3.06 -18.05
C SER A 11 -15.31 2.88 -18.59
N ALA A 12 -14.83 3.78 -19.46
CA ALA A 12 -13.45 3.76 -19.94
C ALA A 12 -12.42 3.97 -18.82
N HIS A 13 -12.74 4.79 -17.82
CA HIS A 13 -11.84 5.09 -16.70
C HIS A 13 -11.81 3.95 -15.66
N LEU A 14 -12.79 3.03 -15.70
CA LEU A 14 -12.88 1.89 -14.78
C LEU A 14 -11.97 0.72 -15.19
N GLN A 15 -11.34 0.79 -16.37
CA GLN A 15 -10.35 -0.17 -16.86
C GLN A 15 -10.86 -1.63 -16.88
N GLN A 16 -12.16 -1.84 -17.10
CA GLN A 16 -12.87 -3.14 -16.97
C GLN A 16 -12.32 -4.28 -17.84
N ALA A 17 -11.65 -3.96 -18.95
CA ALA A 17 -11.04 -4.94 -19.83
C ALA A 17 -9.72 -5.52 -19.28
N ASN A 18 -9.20 -4.99 -18.17
CA ASN A 18 -7.90 -5.33 -17.63
C ASN A 18 -8.03 -5.99 -16.25
N THR A 19 -7.19 -7.01 -16.02
CA THR A 19 -7.05 -7.67 -14.73
C THR A 19 -6.29 -6.80 -13.75
N VAL A 20 -5.18 -6.19 -14.21
CA VAL A 20 -4.39 -5.24 -13.43
C VAL A 20 -4.78 -3.83 -13.84
N ARG A 21 -5.33 -3.10 -12.88
CA ARG A 21 -5.82 -1.73 -13.01
C ARG A 21 -5.00 -0.83 -12.11
N LEU A 22 -4.87 0.44 -12.47
CA LEU A 22 -4.12 1.41 -11.69
C LEU A 22 -4.86 2.73 -11.65
N GLU A 23 -5.05 3.28 -10.45
CA GLU A 23 -5.60 4.61 -10.26
C GLU A 23 -4.99 5.24 -9.01
N TRP A 24 -4.77 6.55 -9.04
CA TRP A 24 -4.18 7.29 -7.94
C TRP A 24 -5.18 7.50 -6.80
N GLY A 25 -4.73 7.27 -5.57
CA GLY A 25 -5.37 7.76 -4.36
C GLY A 25 -6.88 7.44 -4.23
N PRO A 26 -7.67 8.32 -3.57
CA PRO A 26 -9.10 8.09 -3.32
C PRO A 26 -9.99 7.80 -4.55
N PRO A 27 -9.77 8.40 -5.74
CA PRO A 27 -10.52 8.04 -6.94
C PRO A 27 -10.53 6.55 -7.30
N SER A 28 -9.50 5.79 -6.89
CA SER A 28 -9.42 4.34 -7.11
C SER A 28 -10.58 3.54 -6.50
N VAL A 29 -11.30 4.09 -5.52
CA VAL A 29 -12.53 3.50 -4.96
C VAL A 29 -13.56 3.20 -6.05
N ALA A 30 -13.63 4.00 -7.11
CA ALA A 30 -14.54 3.76 -8.23
C ALA A 30 -14.23 2.43 -8.96
N LEU A 31 -12.94 2.09 -9.12
CA LEU A 31 -12.52 0.83 -9.74
C LEU A 31 -12.88 -0.36 -8.85
N VAL A 32 -12.71 -0.22 -7.53
CA VAL A 32 -13.09 -1.25 -6.55
C VAL A 32 -14.60 -1.46 -6.56
N ALA A 33 -15.37 -0.40 -6.40
CA ALA A 33 -16.83 -0.47 -6.34
C ALA A 33 -17.43 -1.08 -7.62
N ASP A 34 -16.89 -0.73 -8.79
CA ASP A 34 -17.31 -1.33 -10.07
C ASP A 34 -16.98 -2.83 -10.14
N ALA A 35 -15.77 -3.22 -9.78
CA ALA A 35 -15.36 -4.63 -9.79
C ALA A 35 -16.22 -5.48 -8.81
N VAL A 36 -16.46 -4.96 -7.60
CA VAL A 36 -17.36 -5.61 -6.62
C VAL A 36 -18.77 -5.73 -7.18
N ALA A 37 -19.32 -4.68 -7.79
CA ALA A 37 -20.66 -4.71 -8.39
C ALA A 37 -20.79 -5.73 -9.54
N ARG A 38 -19.67 -6.05 -10.21
CA ARG A 38 -19.58 -7.08 -11.26
C ARG A 38 -19.35 -8.48 -10.71
N GLY A 39 -19.31 -8.65 -9.39
CA GLY A 39 -19.06 -9.92 -8.71
C GLY A 39 -17.59 -10.36 -8.78
N GLU A 40 -16.67 -9.45 -9.08
CA GLU A 40 -15.25 -9.72 -9.08
C GLU A 40 -14.72 -9.67 -7.64
N ARG A 41 -13.80 -10.56 -7.30
CA ARG A 41 -13.00 -10.40 -6.09
C ARG A 41 -12.00 -9.26 -6.32
N VAL A 42 -11.82 -8.36 -5.36
CA VAL A 42 -10.91 -7.22 -5.51
C VAL A 42 -9.72 -7.33 -4.56
N LEU A 43 -8.52 -7.35 -5.15
CA LEU A 43 -7.25 -7.16 -4.47
C LEU A 43 -6.82 -5.72 -4.68
N ALA A 44 -6.74 -4.92 -3.63
CA ALA A 44 -6.24 -3.54 -3.73
C ALA A 44 -4.84 -3.43 -3.10
N VAL A 45 -3.88 -2.90 -3.85
CA VAL A 45 -2.50 -2.70 -3.40
C VAL A 45 -2.26 -1.23 -3.17
N VAL A 46 -2.13 -0.80 -1.92
CA VAL A 46 -1.75 0.57 -1.58
C VAL A 46 -0.23 0.71 -1.67
N VAL A 47 0.25 1.73 -2.37
CA VAL A 47 1.66 2.08 -2.49
C VAL A 47 1.85 3.53 -2.05
N ASP A 48 2.67 3.74 -1.03
CA ASP A 48 3.05 5.04 -0.47
C ASP A 48 4.49 4.88 0.04
N VAL A 49 5.46 5.07 -0.87
CA VAL A 49 6.86 4.68 -0.69
C VAL A 49 7.53 5.55 0.37
N LEU A 50 7.21 6.85 0.39
CA LEU A 50 7.76 7.85 1.30
C LEU A 50 6.62 8.50 2.13
N SER A 51 6.13 7.85 3.18
CA SER A 51 6.74 6.67 3.83
C SER A 51 5.74 5.69 4.43
N PHE A 52 4.44 5.81 4.18
CA PHE A 52 3.45 5.03 4.93
C PHE A 52 3.65 3.53 4.75
N THR A 53 3.69 3.02 3.52
CA THR A 53 3.82 1.56 3.29
C THR A 53 5.20 1.03 3.68
N THR A 54 6.25 1.84 3.54
CA THR A 54 7.60 1.52 4.07
C THR A 54 7.58 1.44 5.60
N THR A 55 6.86 2.32 6.27
CA THR A 55 6.72 2.30 7.74
C THR A 55 5.90 1.09 8.19
N VAL A 56 4.85 0.72 7.44
CA VAL A 56 4.10 -0.50 7.67
C VAL A 56 5.01 -1.72 7.60
N SER A 57 5.84 -1.86 6.55
CA SER A 57 6.72 -3.03 6.43
C SER A 57 7.76 -3.10 7.56
N VAL A 58 8.35 -1.97 7.94
CA VAL A 58 9.31 -1.91 9.06
C VAL A 58 8.65 -2.24 10.41
N ALA A 59 7.39 -1.84 10.62
CA ALA A 59 6.66 -2.20 11.82
C ALA A 59 6.35 -3.71 11.87
N LEU A 60 5.94 -4.30 10.75
CA LEU A 60 5.69 -5.75 10.68
C LEU A 60 6.96 -6.58 10.87
N ASP A 61 8.11 -6.14 10.35
CA ASP A 61 9.41 -6.82 10.59
C ASP A 61 9.76 -6.89 12.08
N ARG A 62 9.20 -6.00 12.89
CA ARG A 62 9.35 -5.98 14.36
C ARG A 62 8.29 -6.80 15.08
N GLY A 63 7.38 -7.45 14.36
CA GLY A 63 6.24 -8.18 14.91
C GLY A 63 5.07 -7.29 15.35
N ALA A 64 5.11 -6.00 15.06
CA ALA A 64 4.04 -5.08 15.42
C ALA A 64 2.82 -5.27 14.50
N ARG A 65 1.61 -5.00 15.00
CA ARG A 65 0.43 -4.75 14.15
C ARG A 65 0.34 -3.27 13.80
N VAL A 66 -0.18 -2.93 12.62
CA VAL A 66 -0.30 -1.54 12.20
C VAL A 66 -1.74 -1.17 11.91
N HIS A 67 -2.30 -0.24 12.67
CA HIS A 67 -3.62 0.31 12.41
C HIS A 67 -3.50 1.58 11.55
N PRO A 68 -3.92 1.55 10.26
CA PRO A 68 -4.00 2.76 9.46
C PRO A 68 -5.03 3.71 10.05
N TYR A 69 -4.72 5.00 10.08
CA TYR A 69 -5.64 6.00 10.60
C TYR A 69 -5.69 7.23 9.70
N ARG A 70 -6.89 7.74 9.39
CA ARG A 70 -7.06 8.74 8.33
C ARG A 70 -6.26 10.01 8.61
N TRP A 71 -6.44 10.66 9.75
CA TRP A 71 -5.66 11.83 10.19
C TRP A 71 -5.46 11.83 11.69
N ALA A 72 -4.37 12.47 12.16
CA ALA A 72 -4.13 12.67 13.59
C ALA A 72 -5.07 13.76 14.14
N ASP A 73 -6.37 13.47 14.21
CA ASP A 73 -7.34 14.31 14.90
C ASP A 73 -7.38 13.99 16.40
N GLY A 74 -8.22 14.70 17.16
CA GLY A 74 -8.36 14.49 18.60
C GLY A 74 -8.86 13.10 19.01
N THR A 75 -9.33 12.28 18.05
CA THR A 75 -9.84 10.93 18.31
C THR A 75 -8.78 9.84 18.11
N ALA A 76 -7.66 10.14 17.45
CA ALA A 76 -6.57 9.18 17.23
C ALA A 76 -5.98 8.62 18.54
N ALA A 77 -5.86 9.45 19.59
CA ALA A 77 -5.36 9.02 20.89
C ALA A 77 -6.30 8.04 21.59
N ALA A 78 -7.61 8.28 21.50
CA ALA A 78 -8.62 7.37 22.06
C ALA A 78 -8.62 6.04 21.31
N PHE A 79 -8.53 6.08 19.97
CA PHE A 79 -8.45 4.89 19.14
C PHE A 79 -7.20 4.06 19.46
N ALA A 80 -6.04 4.70 19.64
CA ALA A 80 -4.81 4.03 20.03
C ALA A 80 -4.93 3.35 21.41
N ALA A 81 -5.53 4.03 22.39
CA ALA A 81 -5.79 3.45 23.71
C ALA A 81 -6.74 2.24 23.65
N GLU A 82 -7.80 2.32 22.84
CA GLU A 82 -8.75 1.22 22.64
C GLU A 82 -8.07 -0.04 22.08
N HIS A 83 -7.10 0.13 21.18
CA HIS A 83 -6.39 -0.97 20.54
C HIS A 83 -5.09 -1.38 21.27
N GLY A 84 -4.78 -0.74 22.41
CA GLY A 84 -3.53 -0.97 23.13
C GLY A 84 -2.29 -0.67 22.27
N ALA A 85 -2.39 0.31 21.38
CA ALA A 85 -1.39 0.63 20.37
C ALA A 85 -0.67 1.95 20.67
N VAL A 86 0.59 2.06 20.25
CA VAL A 86 1.33 3.31 20.26
C VAL A 86 0.78 4.24 19.18
N LEU A 87 0.42 5.47 19.51
CA LEU A 87 0.05 6.46 18.50
C LEU A 87 1.32 7.07 17.89
N ALA A 88 1.51 6.89 16.59
CA ALA A 88 2.56 7.61 15.87
C ALA A 88 2.22 9.10 15.77
N VAL A 89 3.15 9.95 16.20
CA VAL A 89 3.01 11.40 16.16
C VAL A 89 3.65 11.98 14.89
N GLY A 90 3.44 13.28 14.64
CA GLY A 90 4.10 13.95 13.53
C GLY A 90 5.63 13.94 13.69
N ARG A 91 6.37 13.78 12.59
CA ARG A 91 7.85 13.75 12.59
C ARG A 91 8.49 14.90 13.37
N ARG A 92 7.96 16.12 13.23
CA ARG A 92 8.44 17.31 13.96
C ARG A 92 8.20 17.23 15.47
N GLN A 93 7.10 16.60 15.89
CA GLN A 93 6.80 16.37 17.30
C GLN A 93 7.72 15.28 17.89
N ALA A 94 8.04 14.25 17.11
CA ALA A 94 8.96 13.18 17.52
C ALA A 94 10.42 13.62 17.62
N ALA A 95 10.84 14.69 16.93
CA ALA A 95 12.24 15.13 16.86
C ALA A 95 12.88 15.46 18.23
N GLY A 96 12.07 15.73 19.26
CA GLY A 96 12.55 16.01 20.63
C GLY A 96 12.56 14.80 21.57
N ASP A 97 12.05 13.65 21.13
CA ASP A 97 11.92 12.44 21.94
C ASP A 97 12.36 11.22 21.13
N PRO A 98 13.56 10.67 21.37
CA PRO A 98 14.07 9.49 20.67
C PRO A 98 13.19 8.24 20.82
N ALA A 99 12.33 8.18 21.84
CA ALA A 99 11.40 7.07 22.06
C ALA A 99 10.07 7.26 21.30
N ALA A 100 9.79 8.46 20.77
CA ALA A 100 8.56 8.74 20.05
C ALA A 100 8.54 8.05 18.68
N VAL A 101 7.46 7.32 18.42
CA VAL A 101 7.18 6.72 17.11
C VAL A 101 6.47 7.76 16.23
N SER A 102 6.80 7.78 14.95
CA SER A 102 6.20 8.66 13.94
C SER A 102 5.99 7.92 12.61
N LEU A 103 5.55 8.63 11.56
CA LEU A 103 5.53 8.09 10.19
C LEU A 103 6.94 7.89 9.58
N SER A 104 8.00 8.08 10.35
CA SER A 104 9.37 7.74 9.96
C SER A 104 9.62 6.24 10.19
N PRO A 105 9.96 5.45 9.16
CA PRO A 105 10.40 4.07 9.35
C PRO A 105 11.64 3.98 10.26
N GLY A 106 12.53 4.98 10.24
CA GLY A 106 13.67 5.05 11.16
C GLY A 106 13.24 5.12 12.64
N SER A 107 12.18 5.88 12.96
CA SER A 107 11.64 5.94 14.32
C SER A 107 11.04 4.60 14.77
N VAL A 108 10.29 3.92 13.90
CA VAL A 108 9.73 2.59 14.16
C VAL A 108 10.85 1.57 14.37
N ARG A 109 11.89 1.60 13.52
CA ARG A 109 13.03 0.68 13.62
C ARG A 109 13.78 0.82 14.94
N ARG A 110 13.89 2.03 15.48
CA ARG A 110 14.59 2.32 16.75
C ARG A 110 13.73 2.13 18.01
N ALA A 111 12.41 1.98 17.89
CA ALA A 111 11.55 1.75 19.04
C ALA A 111 12.08 0.55 19.85
N GLU A 112 12.05 0.62 21.18
CA GLU A 112 12.51 -0.50 22.01
C GLU A 112 11.48 -1.64 21.96
N TRP A 113 10.20 -1.28 22.17
CA TRP A 113 9.05 -2.19 22.18
C TRP A 113 7.92 -1.62 21.34
N LEU A 114 7.31 -2.45 20.48
CA LEU A 114 6.22 -2.03 19.60
C LEU A 114 5.35 -3.24 19.23
N ASP A 115 4.29 -3.51 19.99
CA ASP A 115 3.35 -4.61 19.70
C ASP A 115 2.25 -4.19 18.71
N ALA A 116 1.84 -2.93 18.78
CA ALA A 116 0.89 -2.34 17.85
C ALA A 116 1.14 -0.84 17.72
N VAL A 117 0.90 -0.30 16.52
CA VAL A 117 1.02 1.13 16.24
C VAL A 117 -0.17 1.64 15.44
N VAL A 118 -0.71 2.78 15.84
CA VAL A 118 -1.63 3.56 15.01
C VAL A 118 -0.78 4.50 14.17
N LEU A 119 -0.88 4.41 12.84
CA LEU A 119 -0.17 5.27 11.90
C LEU A 119 -1.15 6.23 11.21
N PRO A 120 -1.23 7.49 11.66
CA PRO A 120 -1.95 8.52 10.92
C PRO A 120 -1.21 8.87 9.61
N SER A 121 -1.91 8.83 8.48
CA SER A 121 -1.39 9.32 7.19
C SER A 121 -2.48 9.92 6.29
N PRO A 122 -2.29 11.16 5.79
CA PRO A 122 -3.25 11.82 4.90
C PRO A 122 -3.45 11.11 3.57
N ASN A 123 -2.48 10.27 3.18
CA ASN A 123 -2.41 9.61 1.88
C ASN A 123 -2.68 8.12 2.08
N GLY A 124 -1.63 7.30 2.26
CA GLY A 124 -1.75 5.84 2.29
C GLY A 124 -2.75 5.26 3.31
N SER A 125 -2.82 5.79 4.54
CA SER A 125 -3.81 5.31 5.53
C SER A 125 -5.24 5.68 5.15
N THR A 126 -5.44 6.90 4.65
CA THR A 126 -6.77 7.35 4.20
C THR A 126 -7.28 6.49 3.04
N VAL A 127 -6.43 6.25 2.05
CA VAL A 127 -6.72 5.40 0.89
C VAL A 127 -7.01 3.96 1.34
N THR A 128 -6.22 3.42 2.26
CA THR A 128 -6.43 2.07 2.83
C THR A 128 -7.85 1.89 3.37
N GLY A 129 -8.29 2.81 4.24
CA GLY A 129 -9.63 2.73 4.84
C GLY A 129 -10.74 2.85 3.78
N LEU A 130 -10.58 3.75 2.80
CA LEU A 130 -11.56 3.91 1.72
C LEU A 130 -11.69 2.65 0.84
N LEU A 131 -10.59 1.97 0.54
CA LEU A 131 -10.58 0.75 -0.25
C LEU A 131 -11.22 -0.42 0.51
N ALA A 132 -10.93 -0.53 1.81
CA ALA A 132 -11.55 -1.53 2.69
C ALA A 132 -13.06 -1.31 2.81
N ASP A 133 -13.50 -0.07 3.04
CA ASP A 133 -14.92 0.32 3.07
C ASP A 133 -15.64 0.00 1.75
N ALA A 134 -14.92 0.05 0.62
CA ALA A 134 -15.43 -0.29 -0.70
C ALA A 134 -15.48 -1.80 -1.00
N GLY A 135 -15.01 -2.65 -0.09
CA GLY A 135 -15.05 -4.11 -0.19
C GLY A 135 -13.82 -4.77 -0.82
N ALA A 136 -12.69 -4.06 -0.93
CA ALA A 136 -11.44 -4.67 -1.37
C ALA A 136 -10.72 -5.40 -0.23
N GLU A 137 -10.00 -6.45 -0.59
CA GLU A 137 -8.95 -7.00 0.26
C GLU A 137 -7.66 -6.19 0.04
N VAL A 138 -7.24 -5.45 1.08
CA VAL A 138 -6.21 -4.42 0.96
C VAL A 138 -4.85 -4.93 1.45
N VAL A 139 -3.83 -4.82 0.61
CA VAL A 139 -2.43 -5.07 0.94
C VAL A 139 -1.63 -3.78 0.80
N ALA A 140 -0.74 -3.50 1.74
CA ALA A 140 0.23 -2.41 1.61
C ALA A 140 1.52 -2.95 1.01
N ALA A 141 2.04 -2.29 -0.02
CA ALA A 141 3.27 -2.68 -0.68
C ALA A 141 4.28 -1.53 -0.68
N SER A 142 5.50 -1.86 -0.26
CA SER A 142 6.68 -0.99 -0.37
C SER A 142 7.73 -1.68 -1.23
N LEU A 143 8.77 -0.96 -1.64
CA LEU A 143 9.91 -1.58 -2.34
C LEU A 143 10.54 -2.70 -1.49
N ARG A 144 10.48 -2.58 -0.15
CA ARG A 144 10.99 -3.60 0.78
C ARG A 144 10.26 -4.94 0.73
N THR A 145 8.98 -4.93 0.34
CA THR A 145 8.11 -6.12 0.34
C THR A 145 7.68 -6.54 -1.06
N ARG A 146 8.24 -5.91 -2.10
CA ARG A 146 7.78 -5.99 -3.48
C ARG A 146 7.69 -7.44 -3.97
N ALA A 147 8.75 -8.23 -3.84
CA ALA A 147 8.76 -9.61 -4.31
C ALA A 147 7.79 -10.51 -3.54
N ALA A 148 7.71 -10.37 -2.21
CA ALA A 148 6.81 -11.15 -1.38
C ALA A 148 5.33 -10.86 -1.68
N VAL A 149 4.98 -9.58 -1.81
CA VAL A 149 3.64 -9.15 -2.21
C VAL A 149 3.32 -9.64 -3.62
N GLY A 150 4.25 -9.53 -4.58
CA GLY A 150 4.07 -10.04 -5.94
C GLY A 150 3.73 -11.53 -5.96
N ARG A 151 4.54 -12.37 -5.29
CA ARG A 151 4.28 -13.81 -5.14
C ARG A 151 2.91 -14.09 -4.55
N TRP A 152 2.55 -13.40 -3.46
CA TRP A 152 1.27 -13.57 -2.80
C TRP A 152 0.08 -13.17 -3.69
N LEU A 153 0.19 -12.08 -4.45
CA LEU A 153 -0.84 -11.63 -5.38
C LEU A 153 -1.08 -12.66 -6.49
N VAL A 154 -0.02 -13.17 -7.11
CA VAL A 154 -0.12 -14.23 -8.12
C VAL A 154 -0.76 -15.47 -7.56
N ASP A 155 -0.34 -15.88 -6.37
CA ASP A 155 -0.94 -17.00 -5.65
C ASP A 155 -2.45 -16.86 -5.49
N ARG A 156 -2.93 -15.65 -5.15
CA ARG A 156 -4.37 -15.37 -5.06
C ARG A 156 -5.05 -15.38 -6.41
N LEU A 157 -4.45 -14.78 -7.44
CA LEU A 157 -4.98 -14.75 -8.81
C LEU A 157 -5.14 -16.16 -9.40
N VAL A 158 -4.15 -17.04 -9.20
CA VAL A 158 -4.17 -18.42 -9.69
C VAL A 158 -5.19 -19.27 -8.92
N ARG A 159 -5.35 -19.06 -7.61
CA ARG A 159 -6.28 -19.83 -6.77
C ARG A 159 -7.76 -19.44 -6.92
N SER A 160 -8.09 -18.39 -7.68
CA SER A 160 -9.46 -17.86 -7.76
C SER A 160 -10.53 -18.79 -8.35
N ALA A 161 -10.20 -20.02 -8.79
CA ALA A 161 -11.15 -21.09 -9.14
C ALA A 161 -12.34 -20.66 -10.03
N GLY A 162 -12.09 -19.79 -11.02
CA GLY A 162 -13.11 -19.30 -11.95
C GLY A 162 -13.88 -18.05 -11.49
N HIS A 163 -13.56 -17.47 -10.32
CA HIS A 163 -14.04 -16.16 -9.91
C HIS A 163 -13.12 -15.07 -10.48
N PRO A 164 -13.62 -14.16 -11.33
CA PRO A 164 -12.82 -13.06 -11.83
C PRO A 164 -12.24 -12.26 -10.66
N THR A 165 -10.95 -11.92 -10.74
CA THR A 165 -10.27 -11.11 -9.74
C THR A 165 -9.73 -9.86 -10.40
N ALA A 166 -10.07 -8.69 -9.85
CA ALA A 166 -9.44 -7.42 -10.20
C ALA A 166 -8.28 -7.15 -9.24
N LEU A 167 -7.11 -6.82 -9.79
CA LEU A 167 -5.97 -6.29 -9.04
C LEU A 167 -5.92 -4.78 -9.28
N VAL A 168 -6.21 -3.99 -8.26
CA VAL A 168 -6.20 -2.52 -8.31
C VAL A 168 -4.96 -2.01 -7.57
N VAL A 169 -3.97 -1.52 -8.31
CA VAL A 169 -2.76 -0.92 -7.74
C VAL A 169 -3.00 0.58 -7.54
N VAL A 170 -2.71 1.08 -6.34
CA VAL A 170 -3.10 2.42 -5.91
C VAL A 170 -1.88 3.16 -5.38
N PRO A 171 -1.13 3.87 -6.25
CA PRO A 171 -0.17 4.86 -5.77
C PRO A 171 -0.93 5.98 -5.02
N ALA A 172 -0.56 6.23 -3.78
CA ALA A 172 -1.30 7.14 -2.90
C ALA A 172 -1.13 8.60 -3.33
N GLY A 173 0.07 8.94 -3.79
CA GLY A 173 0.47 10.28 -4.16
C GLY A 173 0.56 11.22 -2.97
N GLU A 174 0.95 12.45 -3.25
CA GLU A 174 1.07 13.52 -2.27
C GLU A 174 -0.02 14.57 -2.45
N ARG A 175 0.04 15.63 -1.65
CA ARG A 175 -0.88 16.77 -1.75
C ARG A 175 -0.13 18.06 -2.03
N TRP A 176 -0.64 18.84 -2.98
CA TRP A 176 -0.26 20.25 -3.12
C TRP A 176 -0.84 21.06 -1.96
N ALA A 177 -0.38 22.31 -1.81
CA ALA A 177 -0.85 23.21 -0.74
C ALA A 177 -2.36 23.51 -0.82
N ASP A 178 -2.96 23.40 -2.01
CA ASP A 178 -4.41 23.54 -2.22
C ASP A 178 -5.19 22.25 -1.94
N GLY A 179 -4.52 21.18 -1.50
CA GLY A 179 -5.10 19.88 -1.21
C GLY A 179 -5.35 19.01 -2.44
N SER A 180 -5.01 19.46 -3.64
CA SER A 180 -5.10 18.63 -4.85
C SER A 180 -4.02 17.53 -4.85
N LEU A 181 -4.27 16.45 -5.60
CA LEU A 181 -3.32 15.37 -5.76
C LEU A 181 -2.05 15.88 -6.44
N ARG A 182 -0.90 15.61 -5.83
CA ARG A 182 0.41 15.65 -6.47
C ARG A 182 0.83 14.22 -6.81
N PRO A 183 0.89 13.82 -8.09
CA PRO A 183 1.46 12.53 -8.45
C PRO A 183 2.90 12.43 -7.95
N ALA A 184 3.11 11.57 -6.96
CA ALA A 184 4.40 11.30 -6.36
C ALA A 184 5.14 10.29 -7.25
N VAL A 185 6.25 10.68 -7.86
CA VAL A 185 6.94 9.83 -8.83
C VAL A 185 7.45 8.54 -8.18
N GLU A 186 7.86 8.60 -6.92
CA GLU A 186 8.24 7.45 -6.12
C GLU A 186 7.12 6.43 -5.91
N ASP A 187 5.86 6.89 -5.76
CA ASP A 187 4.72 5.99 -5.64
C ASP A 187 4.38 5.33 -6.98
N LEU A 188 4.60 6.05 -8.09
CA LEU A 188 4.48 5.45 -9.43
C LEU A 188 5.54 4.38 -9.64
N TRP A 189 6.80 4.62 -9.23
CA TRP A 189 7.86 3.61 -9.28
C TRP A 189 7.54 2.42 -8.38
N GLY A 190 7.07 2.64 -7.16
CA GLY A 190 6.64 1.57 -6.26
C GLY A 190 5.49 0.74 -6.83
N ALA A 191 4.50 1.39 -7.45
CA ALA A 191 3.40 0.71 -8.13
C ALA A 191 3.90 -0.11 -9.32
N GLY A 192 4.80 0.47 -10.13
CA GLY A 192 5.48 -0.22 -11.22
C GLY A 192 6.28 -1.43 -10.76
N ALA A 193 7.01 -1.31 -9.65
CA ALA A 193 7.76 -2.39 -9.02
C ALA A 193 6.86 -3.57 -8.62
N VAL A 194 5.68 -3.30 -8.06
CA VAL A 194 4.68 -4.34 -7.74
C VAL A 194 4.16 -4.98 -9.02
N VAL A 195 3.80 -4.18 -10.04
CA VAL A 195 3.33 -4.70 -11.33
C VAL A 195 4.39 -5.58 -11.97
N ALA A 196 5.67 -5.17 -11.94
CA ALA A 196 6.80 -5.96 -12.44
C ALA A 196 6.88 -7.31 -11.71
N ALA A 197 6.86 -7.31 -10.38
CA ALA A 197 6.91 -8.55 -9.60
C ALA A 197 5.74 -9.50 -9.91
N VAL A 198 4.55 -8.96 -10.14
CA VAL A 198 3.36 -9.74 -10.49
C VAL A 198 3.47 -10.31 -11.91
N VAL A 199 3.94 -9.51 -12.88
CA VAL A 199 4.16 -9.94 -14.27
C VAL A 199 5.21 -11.05 -14.31
N ASP A 200 6.37 -10.82 -13.71
CA ASP A 200 7.45 -11.80 -13.65
C ASP A 200 6.93 -13.12 -13.07
N GLU A 201 6.32 -13.09 -11.88
CA GLU A 201 5.84 -14.30 -11.23
C GLU A 201 4.72 -15.02 -12.03
N LEU A 202 3.82 -14.29 -12.71
CA LEU A 202 2.75 -14.90 -13.51
C LEU A 202 3.22 -15.47 -14.84
N GLU A 203 4.17 -14.82 -15.52
CA GLU A 203 4.77 -15.36 -16.74
C GLU A 203 5.37 -16.75 -16.50
N HIS A 204 5.97 -16.96 -15.31
CA HIS A 204 6.51 -18.26 -14.92
C HIS A 204 5.44 -19.32 -14.58
N ARG A 205 4.15 -18.94 -14.39
CA ARG A 205 3.12 -19.81 -13.80
C ARG A 205 1.86 -20.01 -14.63
N ALA A 206 1.36 -18.97 -15.29
CA ALA A 206 0.04 -19.01 -15.95
C ALA A 206 -0.08 -18.15 -17.22
N GLY A 207 1.01 -17.50 -17.66
CA GLY A 207 1.04 -16.73 -18.90
C GLY A 207 0.70 -15.24 -18.73
N PRO A 208 0.41 -14.52 -19.83
CA PRO A 208 0.38 -13.05 -19.83
C PRO A 208 -0.85 -12.48 -19.09
N LEU A 209 -0.63 -11.38 -18.37
CA LEU A 209 -1.67 -10.57 -17.74
C LEU A 209 -2.20 -9.47 -18.66
N LEU A 210 -3.48 -9.13 -18.50
CA LEU A 210 -4.06 -7.93 -19.08
C LEU A 210 -3.78 -6.74 -18.17
N LEU A 211 -2.72 -5.99 -18.49
CA LEU A 211 -2.39 -4.71 -17.85
C LEU A 211 -3.13 -3.57 -18.51
N SER A 212 -3.75 -2.70 -17.72
CA SER A 212 -4.23 -1.42 -18.21
C SER A 212 -3.08 -0.54 -18.74
N PRO A 213 -3.37 0.43 -19.63
CA PRO A 213 -2.37 1.40 -20.06
C PRO A 213 -1.69 2.11 -18.89
N GLU A 214 -2.44 2.44 -17.84
CA GLU A 214 -1.96 3.07 -16.61
C GLU A 214 -0.98 2.16 -15.85
N ALA A 215 -1.32 0.88 -15.68
CA ALA A 215 -0.44 -0.10 -15.05
C ALA A 215 0.84 -0.34 -15.87
N ARG A 216 0.73 -0.35 -17.21
CA ARG A 216 1.88 -0.47 -18.12
C ARG A 216 2.79 0.75 -18.06
N ALA A 217 2.22 1.95 -17.93
CA ALA A 217 3.00 3.18 -17.77
C ALA A 217 3.79 3.17 -16.45
N ALA A 218 3.19 2.67 -15.36
CA ALA A 218 3.89 2.48 -14.09
C ALA A 218 5.03 1.46 -14.20
N LEU A 219 4.78 0.32 -14.85
CA LEU A 219 5.81 -0.69 -15.13
C LEU A 219 7.01 -0.08 -15.87
N ALA A 220 6.76 0.64 -16.96
CA ALA A 220 7.83 1.31 -17.72
C ALA A 220 8.57 2.36 -16.89
N ALA A 221 7.90 3.07 -15.98
CA ALA A 221 8.54 4.04 -15.09
C ALA A 221 9.46 3.34 -14.07
N TRP A 222 9.07 2.16 -13.57
CA TRP A 222 9.92 1.33 -12.72
C TRP A 222 11.17 0.85 -13.45
N ASP A 223 11.03 0.35 -14.68
CA ASP A 223 12.16 -0.16 -15.47
C ASP A 223 13.29 0.87 -15.65
N VAL A 224 12.97 2.17 -15.68
CA VAL A 224 13.96 3.26 -15.79
C VAL A 224 14.82 3.40 -14.53
N VAL A 225 14.27 3.09 -13.35
CA VAL A 225 14.92 3.33 -12.05
C VAL A 225 15.33 2.06 -11.32
N ALA A 226 14.94 0.88 -11.80
CA ALA A 226 15.11 -0.39 -11.10
C ALA A 226 16.56 -0.66 -10.65
N ASP A 227 17.54 -0.30 -11.48
CA ASP A 227 18.97 -0.51 -11.20
C ASP A 227 19.57 0.47 -10.17
N ASP A 228 18.92 1.61 -9.93
CA ASP A 228 19.42 2.67 -9.02
C ASP A 228 18.28 3.44 -8.34
N VAL A 229 17.31 2.69 -7.79
CA VAL A 229 16.11 3.28 -7.19
C VAL A 229 16.45 4.17 -6.00
N GLY A 230 17.50 3.87 -5.23
CA GLY A 230 17.92 4.68 -4.09
C GLY A 230 18.33 6.11 -4.49
N THR A 231 19.12 6.25 -5.56
CA THR A 231 19.48 7.57 -6.10
C THR A 231 18.25 8.28 -6.65
N ALA A 232 17.39 7.56 -7.38
CA ALA A 232 16.15 8.12 -7.92
C ALA A 232 15.22 8.67 -6.83
N LEU A 233 15.05 7.92 -5.73
CA LEU A 233 14.25 8.35 -4.57
C LEU A 233 14.81 9.62 -3.93
N ARG A 234 16.12 9.71 -3.72
CA ARG A 234 16.75 10.92 -3.17
C ARG A 234 16.59 12.14 -4.07
N ALA A 235 16.48 11.94 -5.37
CA ALA A 235 16.26 12.99 -6.35
C ALA A 235 14.76 13.34 -6.55
N SER A 236 13.84 12.52 -6.04
CA SER A 236 12.40 12.82 -6.10
C SER A 236 12.06 14.02 -5.22
N ALA A 237 11.01 14.77 -5.56
CA ALA A 237 10.62 15.95 -4.79
C ALA A 237 10.37 15.61 -3.31
N SER A 238 9.68 14.49 -3.02
CA SER A 238 9.42 14.05 -1.65
C SER A 238 10.68 13.54 -0.95
N GLY A 239 11.60 12.92 -1.69
CA GLY A 239 12.92 12.52 -1.16
C GLY A 239 13.78 13.73 -0.79
N VAL A 240 13.83 14.76 -1.64
CA VAL A 240 14.51 16.03 -1.35
C VAL A 240 13.90 16.69 -0.12
N GLU A 241 12.57 16.80 -0.04
CA GLU A 241 11.89 17.37 1.13
C GLU A 241 12.23 16.62 2.43
N LEU A 242 12.25 15.27 2.40
CA LEU A 242 12.63 14.47 3.56
C LEU A 242 14.10 14.67 3.95
N VAL A 243 15.01 14.67 2.99
CA VAL A 243 16.45 14.88 3.23
C VAL A 243 16.70 16.27 3.83
N GLU A 244 16.11 17.32 3.26
CA GLU A 244 16.21 18.69 3.77
C GLU A 244 15.61 18.83 5.17
N ALA A 245 14.57 18.05 5.48
CA ALA A 245 13.97 17.98 6.81
C ALA A 245 14.75 17.09 7.81
N GLY A 246 15.89 16.50 7.42
CA GLY A 246 16.73 15.66 8.29
C GLY A 246 16.31 14.19 8.38
N PHE A 247 15.43 13.73 7.49
CA PHE A 247 14.93 12.36 7.41
C PHE A 247 15.52 11.60 6.21
N GLY A 248 16.79 11.86 5.87
CA GLY A 248 17.47 11.15 4.78
C GLY A 248 17.51 9.63 4.95
N ASP A 249 17.65 9.17 6.19
CA ASP A 249 17.61 7.75 6.54
C ASP A 249 16.25 7.10 6.20
N ASP A 250 15.14 7.85 6.23
CA ASP A 250 13.83 7.31 5.83
C ASP A 250 13.82 6.94 4.33
N VAL A 251 14.53 7.73 3.51
CA VAL A 251 14.68 7.48 2.07
C VAL A 251 15.56 6.26 1.84
N ASP A 252 16.63 6.09 2.62
CA ASP A 252 17.48 4.90 2.55
C ASP A 252 16.72 3.63 2.92
N VAL A 253 15.93 3.67 4.00
CA VAL A 253 15.11 2.53 4.40
C VAL A 253 14.07 2.18 3.33
N ALA A 254 13.45 3.19 2.70
CA ALA A 254 12.52 2.95 1.59
C ALA A 254 13.19 2.28 0.38
N ALA A 255 14.49 2.54 0.15
CA ALA A 255 15.27 1.97 -0.95
C ALA A 255 15.77 0.55 -0.70
N GLU A 256 15.54 -0.05 0.48
CA GLU A 256 15.92 -1.42 0.82
C GLU A 256 15.08 -2.46 0.05
N LEU A 257 15.29 -2.55 -1.27
CA LEU A 257 14.53 -3.40 -2.17
C LEU A 257 14.51 -4.86 -1.70
N ASP A 258 13.31 -5.42 -1.58
CA ASP A 258 13.06 -6.82 -1.19
C ASP A 258 13.71 -7.25 0.14
N ALA A 259 13.94 -6.31 1.06
CA ALA A 259 14.53 -6.58 2.38
C ALA A 259 13.58 -7.26 3.38
N SER A 260 12.30 -7.47 3.03
CA SER A 260 11.30 -8.16 3.86
C SER A 260 10.48 -9.15 3.02
N ASP A 261 10.34 -10.36 3.55
CA ASP A 261 9.51 -11.43 2.95
C ASP A 261 8.06 -11.41 3.43
N LEU A 262 7.66 -10.43 4.25
CA LEU A 262 6.31 -10.31 4.80
C LEU A 262 5.32 -9.74 3.80
N VAL A 263 4.03 -10.04 3.99
CA VAL A 263 2.93 -9.51 3.17
C VAL A 263 1.98 -8.70 4.06
N PRO A 264 2.05 -7.36 4.04
CA PRO A 264 1.20 -6.51 4.87
C PRO A 264 -0.27 -6.52 4.43
N LEU A 265 -1.07 -7.45 4.97
CA LEU A 265 -2.49 -7.59 4.66
C LEU A 265 -3.36 -6.94 5.74
N LEU A 266 -4.32 -6.13 5.34
CA LEU A 266 -5.31 -5.54 6.24
C LEU A 266 -6.33 -6.60 6.67
N VAL A 267 -6.33 -6.95 7.94
CA VAL A 267 -7.27 -7.90 8.58
C VAL A 267 -7.82 -7.23 9.83
N ASP A 268 -9.14 -7.19 9.97
CA ASP A 268 -9.83 -6.62 11.14
C ASP A 268 -9.32 -5.21 11.53
N GLY A 269 -9.07 -4.37 10.52
CA GLY A 269 -8.63 -2.99 10.73
C GLY A 269 -7.14 -2.81 11.05
N ALA A 270 -6.31 -3.87 10.96
CA ALA A 270 -4.87 -3.79 11.16
C ALA A 270 -4.10 -4.52 10.05
N PHE A 271 -2.99 -3.95 9.59
CA PHE A 271 -2.03 -4.69 8.79
C PHE A 271 -1.33 -5.72 9.67
N THR A 272 -1.31 -6.95 9.18
CA THR A 272 -0.63 -8.12 9.75
C THR A 272 0.08 -8.87 8.63
N ASP A 273 1.03 -9.74 8.97
CA ASP A 273 1.69 -10.56 7.96
C ASP A 273 0.79 -11.72 7.49
N ALA A 274 0.52 -11.77 6.19
CA ALA A 274 -0.27 -12.82 5.58
C ALA A 274 0.51 -14.10 5.21
N THR A 275 1.84 -14.14 5.35
CA THR A 275 2.61 -15.36 5.01
C THR A 275 2.22 -16.55 5.88
N GLY A 276 1.87 -16.33 7.15
CA GLY A 276 1.39 -17.37 8.07
C GLY A 276 -0.02 -17.89 7.77
N SER A 277 -0.88 -17.09 7.13
CA SER A 277 -2.27 -17.46 6.81
C SER A 277 -2.38 -18.42 5.62
N ALA A 278 -1.38 -18.40 4.72
CA ALA A 278 -1.30 -19.33 3.58
C ALA A 278 -1.19 -20.82 4.01
N ALA A 279 -0.70 -21.10 5.22
CA ALA A 279 -0.61 -22.45 5.76
C ALA A 279 -1.94 -22.99 6.35
N ALA A 280 -2.87 -22.11 6.73
CA ALA A 280 -4.12 -22.51 7.40
C ALA A 280 -5.25 -22.90 6.44
N GLY A 281 -5.18 -22.52 5.16
CA GLY A 281 -6.20 -22.81 4.14
C GLY A 281 -6.16 -24.22 3.53
N ALA A 282 -5.19 -25.06 3.90
CA ALA A 282 -5.01 -26.42 3.36
C ALA A 282 -5.61 -27.54 4.26
N GLY A 283 -6.49 -27.21 5.20
CA GLY A 283 -7.10 -28.15 6.14
C GLY A 283 -8.34 -28.88 5.59
N HIS A 284 -8.11 -30.09 5.07
CA HIS A 284 -8.99 -31.28 4.96
C HIS A 284 -10.49 -31.12 4.58
N PRO A 285 -10.96 -31.77 3.49
CA PRO A 285 -12.39 -32.06 3.35
C PRO A 285 -12.79 -33.11 4.41
N ALA A 286 -13.77 -32.79 5.25
CA ALA A 286 -14.39 -33.77 6.13
C ALA A 286 -15.01 -34.89 5.29
N SER A 287 -14.63 -36.12 5.61
CA SER A 287 -15.22 -37.37 5.08
C SER A 287 -16.59 -37.61 5.69
#